data_AF-A0AAW0D6L8-F1
#
_entry.id   AF-A0AAW0D6L8-F1
#
_cell.length_a   1.000
_cell.length_b   1.000
_cell.length_c   1.000
_cell.angle_alpha   90.00
_cell.angle_beta   90.00
_cell.angle_gamma   90.00
#
_symmetry.space_group_name_H-M   'P 1'
#
loop_
_entity.id
_entity.type
_entity.pdbx_description
1 polymer ?
#
loop_
_entity_poly.entity_id
_entity_poly.type
_entity_poly.pdbx_seq_one_letter_code
_entity_poly.pdbx_strand_id
1 'polypeptide(L)'
;MYIFTSTHFWGFFRLFAGRHGVTLSHMYFAIFRRSCISLGPRTRSYASKAAAAAKSATPINVKKVPSSCATDTIITGANYLKGQSPVVALPDEEYPPWLWTVLEQRVWPDDGPGGRAERAARRKENKKRIQDANFMSTQ
;
A
#
# COMPACT_ATOMS: atom_id res chain seq x y z
N MET A 1 38.33 39.03 -11.40
CA MET A 1 38.64 37.94 -10.44
C MET A 1 39.08 36.74 -11.23
N TYR A 2 40.31 36.28 -10.99
CA TYR A 2 41.00 35.21 -11.73
C TYR A 2 40.61 33.80 -11.25
N ILE A 3 40.69 32.84 -12.18
CA ILE A 3 40.51 31.38 -12.02
C ILE A 3 41.86 30.74 -11.65
N PHE A 4 41.93 29.75 -10.74
CA PHE A 4 42.69 28.46 -10.89
C PHE A 4 42.66 27.55 -9.63
N THR A 5 42.10 26.34 -9.82
CA THR A 5 42.56 24.97 -9.46
C THR A 5 43.14 24.55 -8.09
N SER A 6 42.60 23.43 -7.58
CA SER A 6 43.26 22.16 -7.17
C SER A 6 44.40 22.18 -6.12
N THR A 7 44.23 21.46 -5.00
CA THR A 7 45.04 20.26 -4.59
C THR A 7 44.96 19.93 -3.09
N HIS A 8 44.84 18.62 -2.81
CA HIS A 8 45.38 17.85 -1.69
C HIS A 8 45.42 18.42 -0.25
N PHE A 9 44.54 17.89 0.61
CA PHE A 9 44.78 17.83 2.06
C PHE A 9 45.19 16.40 2.43
N TRP A 10 46.50 16.14 2.41
CA TRP A 10 47.12 14.97 3.00
C TRP A 10 47.53 15.30 4.44
N GLY A 11 47.28 14.39 5.37
CA GLY A 11 48.02 14.35 6.63
C GLY A 11 47.19 13.99 7.86
N PHE A 12 47.23 12.72 8.26
CA PHE A 12 47.79 12.31 9.56
C PHE A 12 47.72 10.78 9.71
N PHE A 13 48.64 10.06 9.06
CA PHE A 13 48.86 8.64 9.32
C PHE A 13 49.90 8.54 10.45
N ARG A 14 49.44 8.38 11.69
CA ARG A 14 50.32 8.16 12.85
C ARG A 14 50.48 6.65 13.07
N LEU A 15 51.72 6.23 12.91
CA LEU A 15 52.30 4.92 13.16
C LEU A 15 52.13 4.50 14.64
N PHE A 16 51.61 3.30 14.93
CA PHE A 16 52.11 2.45 16.02
C PHE A 16 51.79 0.97 15.75
N ALA A 17 52.83 0.15 15.78
CA ALA A 17 52.81 -1.29 15.51
C ALA A 17 52.80 -2.11 16.82
N GLY A 18 52.40 -3.38 16.74
CA GLY A 18 52.66 -4.40 17.78
C GLY A 18 51.40 -5.14 18.23
N ARG A 19 50.98 -6.25 17.61
CA ARG A 19 51.45 -7.65 17.75
C ARG A 19 50.85 -8.37 18.97
N HIS A 20 50.38 -9.60 18.71
CA HIS A 20 49.97 -10.69 19.62
C HIS A 20 48.46 -10.84 19.90
N GLY A 21 47.95 -12.03 19.57
CA GLY A 21 46.55 -12.43 19.70
C GLY A 21 46.15 -12.83 21.11
N VAL A 22 44.95 -13.44 21.21
CA VAL A 22 44.41 -14.35 22.26
C VAL A 22 42.88 -14.15 22.34
N THR A 23 42.18 -15.15 21.80
CA THR A 23 40.98 -15.85 22.30
C THR A 23 39.62 -15.15 22.51
N LEU A 24 38.60 -15.91 22.08
CA LEU A 24 37.28 -16.11 22.68
C LEU A 24 36.49 -14.84 23.08
N SER A 25 35.63 -14.39 22.16
CA SER A 25 34.36 -13.79 22.58
C SER A 25 33.26 -14.81 22.32
N HIS A 26 32.81 -15.43 23.41
CA HIS A 26 31.71 -16.37 23.44
C HIS A 26 30.47 -15.77 22.77
N MET A 27 29.96 -16.54 21.82
CA MET A 27 28.58 -16.57 21.37
C MET A 27 27.60 -16.40 22.54
N TYR A 28 27.10 -15.18 22.75
CA TYR A 28 25.83 -14.95 23.45
C TYR A 28 24.74 -14.69 22.41
N PHE A 29 24.43 -15.71 21.62
CA PHE A 29 23.17 -15.76 20.88
C PHE A 29 22.08 -16.13 21.89
N ALA A 30 21.29 -15.14 22.28
CA ALA A 30 20.09 -15.32 23.08
C ALA A 30 19.12 -16.27 22.35
N ILE A 31 19.01 -17.50 22.86
CA ILE A 31 17.99 -18.46 22.45
C ILE A 31 16.68 -18.04 23.11
N PHE A 32 15.90 -17.18 22.44
CA PHE A 32 14.50 -17.00 22.79
C PHE A 32 13.68 -18.06 22.05
N ARG A 33 13.39 -19.18 22.74
CA ARG A 33 12.50 -20.25 22.26
C ARG A 33 11.11 -19.65 22.03
N ARG A 34 10.79 -19.33 20.78
CA ARG A 34 9.46 -18.84 20.40
C ARG A 34 8.47 -19.99 20.51
N SER A 35 7.64 -19.93 21.55
CA SER A 35 6.50 -20.82 21.77
C SER A 35 5.65 -20.93 20.51
N CYS A 36 5.50 -22.15 20.00
CA CYS A 36 4.66 -22.51 18.88
C CYS A 36 3.19 -22.58 19.35
N ILE A 37 2.44 -21.52 19.13
CA ILE A 37 0.97 -21.55 19.23
C ILE A 37 0.45 -22.26 17.98
N SER A 38 0.00 -23.50 18.11
CA SER A 38 -0.65 -24.25 17.04
C SER A 38 -2.07 -23.73 16.84
N LEU A 39 -2.28 -22.95 15.78
CA LEU A 39 -3.61 -22.62 15.28
C LEU A 39 -4.17 -23.86 14.57
N GLY A 40 -5.24 -24.45 15.13
CA GLY A 40 -5.96 -25.58 14.52
C GLY A 40 -6.54 -25.25 13.14
N PRO A 41 -6.91 -26.27 12.34
CA PRO A 41 -7.35 -26.07 10.97
C PRO A 41 -8.68 -25.30 10.91
N ARG A 42 -8.64 -24.12 10.28
CA ARG A 42 -9.81 -23.29 10.01
C ARG A 42 -10.50 -23.85 8.76
N THR A 43 -11.62 -24.54 8.92
CA THR A 43 -12.43 -24.99 7.78
C THR A 43 -13.01 -23.78 7.06
N ARG A 44 -12.73 -23.68 5.77
CA ARG A 44 -13.13 -22.56 4.90
C ARG A 44 -14.36 -22.99 4.10
N SER A 45 -15.54 -22.49 4.45
CA SER A 45 -16.73 -22.63 3.61
C SER A 45 -16.66 -21.62 2.45
N TYR A 46 -16.97 -22.08 1.23
CA TYR A 46 -17.06 -21.23 0.04
C TYR A 46 -18.53 -20.96 -0.29
N ALA A 47 -18.88 -19.70 -0.53
CA ALA A 47 -20.15 -19.33 -1.15
C ALA A 47 -20.00 -19.45 -2.67
N SER A 48 -20.95 -20.10 -3.34
CA SER A 48 -20.99 -20.22 -4.79
C SER A 48 -21.20 -18.86 -5.46
N LYS A 49 -20.41 -18.59 -6.50
CA LYS A 49 -20.41 -17.33 -7.23
C LYS A 49 -21.64 -17.24 -8.14
N ALA A 50 -22.61 -16.40 -7.77
CA ALA A 50 -23.72 -16.04 -8.66
C ALA A 50 -23.19 -15.30 -9.90
N ALA A 51 -23.71 -15.67 -11.08
CA ALA A 51 -23.31 -15.16 -12.38
C ALA A 51 -23.52 -13.64 -12.48
N ALA A 52 -22.46 -12.90 -12.79
CA ALA A 52 -22.52 -11.46 -12.99
C ALA A 52 -23.00 -11.14 -14.40
N ALA A 53 -24.17 -10.50 -14.50
CA ALA A 53 -24.67 -9.91 -15.72
C ALA A 53 -23.72 -8.80 -16.21
N ALA A 54 -23.27 -8.92 -17.46
CA ALA A 54 -22.41 -7.96 -18.12
C ALA A 54 -23.16 -6.63 -18.38
N LYS A 55 -22.68 -5.54 -17.78
CA LYS A 55 -23.06 -4.18 -18.19
C LYS A 55 -21.96 -3.62 -19.08
N SER A 56 -22.32 -3.35 -20.33
CA SER A 56 -21.50 -2.72 -21.36
C SER A 56 -21.18 -1.27 -20.98
N ALA A 57 -19.91 -0.89 -21.13
CA ALA A 57 -19.44 0.47 -20.88
C ALA A 57 -19.66 1.34 -22.13
N THR A 58 -20.46 2.40 -21.99
CA THR A 58 -20.53 3.51 -22.93
C THR A 58 -19.63 4.65 -22.42
N PRO A 59 -19.00 5.46 -23.30
CA PRO A 59 -18.12 6.54 -22.88
C PRO A 59 -18.93 7.65 -22.22
N ILE A 60 -18.64 7.90 -20.93
CA ILE A 60 -19.35 8.86 -20.07
C ILE A 60 -18.87 10.27 -20.43
N ASN A 61 -19.74 11.01 -21.13
CA ASN A 61 -19.74 12.46 -21.12
C ASN A 61 -19.81 12.92 -19.66
N VAL A 62 -18.87 13.79 -19.23
CA VAL A 62 -18.69 14.28 -17.85
C VAL A 62 -19.87 15.13 -17.42
N LYS A 63 -21.02 14.51 -17.23
CA LYS A 63 -22.11 15.03 -16.42
C LYS A 63 -21.71 14.74 -14.99
N LYS A 64 -21.63 15.79 -14.14
CA LYS A 64 -21.41 15.68 -12.70
C LYS A 64 -22.29 14.53 -12.20
N VAL A 65 -21.68 13.41 -11.80
CA VAL A 65 -22.46 12.25 -11.34
C VAL A 65 -23.23 12.74 -10.12
N PRO A 66 -24.56 12.76 -10.14
CA PRO A 66 -25.32 13.26 -9.00
C PRO A 66 -24.98 12.38 -7.79
N SER A 67 -24.77 13.01 -6.64
CA SER A 67 -24.66 12.27 -5.39
C SER A 67 -25.90 11.39 -5.21
N SER A 68 -25.70 10.18 -4.70
CA SER A 68 -26.83 9.26 -4.47
C SER A 68 -27.64 9.63 -3.22
N CYS A 69 -27.12 10.51 -2.37
CA CYS A 69 -27.76 10.98 -1.15
C CYS A 69 -28.28 12.40 -1.38
N ALA A 70 -29.56 12.65 -1.15
CA ALA A 70 -30.11 14.00 -1.17
C ALA A 70 -29.53 14.83 -0.03
N THR A 71 -29.52 16.15 -0.19
CA THR A 71 -29.19 17.10 0.88
C THR A 71 -30.05 16.83 2.11
N ASP A 72 -29.47 17.02 3.30
CA ASP A 72 -30.11 16.82 4.60
C ASP A 72 -30.48 15.38 4.97
N THR A 73 -29.95 14.40 4.24
CA THR A 73 -30.13 12.98 4.58
C THR A 73 -29.31 12.60 5.82
N ILE A 74 -29.95 11.98 6.81
CA ILE A 74 -29.27 11.45 8.00
C ILE A 74 -28.49 10.19 7.64
N ILE A 75 -27.17 10.22 7.82
CA ILE A 75 -26.28 9.09 7.57
C ILE A 75 -26.27 8.18 8.81
N THR A 76 -27.03 7.10 8.74
CA THR A 76 -27.10 6.11 9.83
C THR A 76 -25.77 5.37 9.98
N GLY A 77 -25.39 5.08 11.23
CA GLY A 77 -24.15 4.35 11.54
C GLY A 77 -22.85 5.14 11.42
N ALA A 78 -22.89 6.43 11.05
CA ALA A 78 -21.70 7.29 11.04
C ALA A 78 -21.22 7.64 12.46
N ASN A 79 -22.15 7.83 13.41
CA ASN A 79 -21.83 8.09 14.81
C ASN A 79 -21.55 6.79 15.55
N TYR A 80 -20.37 6.72 16.16
CA TYR A 80 -19.98 5.59 17.00
C TYR A 80 -20.13 5.89 18.50
N LEU A 81 -20.12 7.16 18.90
CA LEU A 81 -20.32 7.58 20.29
C LEU A 81 -21.80 7.83 20.59
N LYS A 82 -22.19 7.58 21.84
CA LYS A 82 -23.53 7.89 22.35
C LYS A 82 -23.65 9.39 22.61
N GLY A 83 -24.76 10.00 22.20
CA GLY A 83 -25.04 11.42 22.45
C GLY A 83 -24.45 12.40 21.43
N GLN A 84 -23.81 11.93 20.35
CA GLN A 84 -23.47 12.80 19.23
C GLN A 84 -24.70 13.15 18.40
N SER A 85 -24.76 14.39 17.91
CA SER A 85 -25.79 14.82 16.96
C SER A 85 -25.72 13.97 15.68
N PRO A 86 -26.88 13.67 15.04
CA PRO A 86 -26.91 12.87 13.83
C PRO A 86 -26.07 13.53 12.73
N VAL A 87 -25.26 12.73 12.02
CA VAL A 87 -24.50 13.21 10.86
C VAL A 87 -25.46 13.39 9.70
N VAL A 88 -25.52 14.61 9.18
CA VAL A 88 -26.40 15.01 8.09
C VAL A 88 -25.55 15.28 6.84
N ALA A 89 -26.04 14.84 5.68
CA ALA A 89 -25.39 15.09 4.39
C ALA A 89 -25.52 16.56 3.97
N LEU A 90 -24.39 17.19 3.68
CA LEU A 90 -24.28 18.56 3.18
C LEU A 90 -24.61 18.61 1.67
N PRO A 91 -24.86 19.79 1.08
CA PRO A 91 -25.00 19.91 -0.38
C PRO A 91 -23.70 19.55 -1.12
N ASP A 92 -23.83 19.08 -2.36
CA ASP A 92 -22.71 18.59 -3.20
C ASP A 92 -21.58 19.61 -3.43
N GLU A 93 -21.86 20.91 -3.30
CA GLU A 93 -20.89 21.99 -3.50
C GLU A 93 -20.02 22.27 -2.27
N GLU A 94 -20.47 21.86 -1.08
CA GLU A 94 -19.70 22.04 0.16
C GLU A 94 -18.65 20.94 0.32
N TYR A 95 -18.80 19.83 -0.39
CA TYR A 95 -17.79 18.79 -0.43
C TYR A 95 -16.62 19.16 -1.34
N PRO A 96 -15.38 18.89 -0.92
CA PRO A 96 -14.21 19.15 -1.75
C PRO A 96 -14.27 18.45 -3.12
N PRO A 97 -13.72 19.06 -4.18
CA PRO A 97 -13.83 18.55 -5.55
C PRO A 97 -13.16 17.18 -5.75
N TRP A 98 -12.18 16.82 -4.90
CA TRP A 98 -11.52 15.52 -5.00
C TRP A 98 -12.48 14.34 -4.76
N LEU A 99 -13.57 14.52 -4.00
CA LEU A 99 -14.53 13.46 -3.69
C LEU A 99 -15.16 12.87 -4.96
N TRP A 100 -15.46 13.74 -5.93
CA TRP A 100 -16.13 13.37 -7.16
C TRP A 100 -15.23 12.60 -8.13
N THR A 101 -13.90 12.77 -8.01
CA THR A 101 -12.90 12.06 -8.83
C THR A 101 -12.57 10.65 -8.32
N VAL A 102 -13.03 10.26 -7.12
CA VAL A 102 -12.62 8.99 -6.48
C VAL A 102 -13.09 7.76 -7.25
N LEU A 103 -14.24 7.85 -7.93
CA LEU A 103 -14.83 6.76 -8.71
C LEU A 103 -14.20 6.61 -10.10
N GLU A 104 -13.43 7.60 -10.53
CA GLU A 104 -12.74 7.55 -11.82
C GLU A 104 -11.66 6.47 -11.82
N GLN A 105 -11.45 5.86 -12.98
CA GLN A 105 -10.42 4.83 -13.12
C GLN A 105 -9.05 5.45 -12.86
N ARG A 106 -8.28 4.87 -11.93
CA ARG A 106 -6.92 5.29 -11.64
C ARG A 106 -6.00 4.98 -12.83
N VAL A 107 -5.74 5.99 -13.65
CA VAL A 107 -4.73 5.94 -14.70
C VAL A 107 -3.40 6.38 -14.10
N TRP A 108 -2.42 5.47 -14.09
CA TRP A 108 -1.06 5.80 -13.65
C TRP A 108 -0.25 6.26 -14.86
N PRO A 109 0.22 7.51 -14.90
CA PRO A 109 1.12 7.96 -15.97
C PRO A 109 2.45 7.19 -15.91
N ASP A 110 3.09 7.05 -17.06
CA ASP A 110 4.41 6.42 -17.16
C ASP A 110 5.49 7.39 -16.64
N ASP A 111 5.66 7.40 -15.31
CA ASP A 111 6.60 8.26 -14.58
C ASP A 111 8.09 7.81 -14.75
N GLY A 112 8.43 7.06 -15.79
CA GLY A 112 9.77 6.50 -16.01
C GLY A 112 10.08 5.26 -15.14
N PRO A 113 11.31 4.73 -15.19
CA PRO A 113 11.69 3.52 -14.47
C PRO A 113 11.54 3.71 -12.95
N GLY A 114 10.80 2.81 -12.29
CA GLY A 114 10.42 2.91 -10.88
C GLY A 114 9.12 3.68 -10.62
N GLY A 115 8.45 4.16 -11.68
CA GLY A 115 7.21 4.92 -11.64
C GLY A 115 6.04 4.19 -10.97
N ARG A 116 4.95 4.93 -10.71
CA ARG A 116 3.74 4.34 -10.11
C ARG A 116 3.08 3.31 -11.03
N ALA A 117 3.11 3.54 -12.34
CA ALA A 117 2.59 2.61 -13.34
C ALA A 117 3.33 1.26 -13.31
N GLU A 118 4.67 1.27 -13.33
CA GLU A 118 5.46 0.05 -13.28
C GLU A 118 5.23 -0.73 -11.99
N ARG A 119 5.18 -0.05 -10.83
CA ARG A 119 4.86 -0.69 -9.54
C ARG A 119 3.47 -1.31 -9.54
N ALA A 120 2.47 -0.66 -10.14
CA ALA A 120 1.12 -1.21 -10.26
C ALA A 120 1.09 -2.44 -11.18
N ALA A 121 1.83 -2.43 -12.30
CA ALA A 121 1.95 -3.55 -13.23
C ALA A 121 2.58 -4.78 -12.55
N ARG A 122 3.70 -4.61 -11.85
CA ARG A 122 4.38 -5.68 -11.10
C ARG A 122 3.47 -6.32 -10.05
N ARG A 123 2.64 -5.52 -9.35
CA ARG A 123 1.65 -6.05 -8.38
C ARG A 123 0.57 -6.87 -9.06
N LYS A 124 0.10 -6.45 -10.24
CA LYS A 124 -0.90 -7.18 -11.03
C LYS A 124 -0.35 -8.52 -11.50
N GLU A 125 0.88 -8.55 -12.02
CA GLU A 125 1.55 -9.76 -12.46
C GLU A 125 1.80 -10.74 -11.31
N ASN A 126 2.30 -10.25 -10.17
CA ASN A 126 2.54 -11.10 -9.01
C ASN A 126 1.23 -11.70 -8.47
N LYS A 127 0.14 -10.91 -8.44
CA LYS A 127 -1.18 -11.43 -8.07
C LYS A 127 -1.64 -12.53 -9.02
N LYS A 128 -1.43 -12.37 -10.34
CA LYS A 128 -1.76 -13.38 -11.34
C LYS A 128 -0.94 -14.66 -11.14
N ARG A 129 0.39 -14.54 -11.00
CA ARG A 129 1.28 -15.68 -10.73
C ARG A 129 0.85 -16.46 -9.48
N ILE A 130 0.52 -15.77 -8.38
CA ILE A 130 0.04 -16.41 -7.16
C ILE A 130 -1.32 -17.09 -7.40
N GLN A 131 -2.22 -16.43 -8.13
CA GLN A 131 -3.52 -17.00 -8.46
C GLN A 131 -3.38 -18.28 -9.30
N ASP A 132 -2.52 -18.27 -10.30
CA ASP A 132 -2.26 -19.41 -11.18
C ASP A 132 -1.59 -20.56 -10.40
N ALA A 133 -0.60 -20.26 -9.57
CA ALA A 133 0.05 -21.26 -8.71
C ALA A 133 -0.95 -21.88 -7.71
N ASN A 134 -1.77 -21.05 -7.07
CA ASN A 134 -2.80 -21.53 -6.14
C ASN A 134 -3.82 -22.40 -6.88
N PHE A 135 -4.24 -22.00 -8.08
CA PHE A 135 -5.16 -22.78 -8.92
C PHE A 135 -4.58 -24.17 -9.24
N MET A 136 -3.32 -24.24 -9.67
CA MET A 136 -2.66 -25.52 -9.97
C MET A 136 -2.48 -26.40 -8.73
N SER A 137 -2.33 -25.81 -7.53
CA SER A 137 -2.19 -26.56 -6.28
C SER A 137 -3.50 -27.00 -5.62
N THR A 138 -4.66 -26.55 -6.12
CA THR A 138 -5.98 -26.80 -5.50
C THR A 138 -6.79 -27.89 -6.21
N GLN A 139 -6.33 -28.37 -7.37
CA GLN A 139 -6.94 -29.49 -8.12
C GLN A 139 -6.37 -30.83 -7.64
#